data_AF-A0A6J4U4I4-F1
#
_entry.id   AF-A0A6J4U4I4-F1
#
_cell.length_a   1.000
_cell.length_b   1.000
_cell.length_c   1.000
_cell.angle_alpha   90.00
_cell.angle_beta   90.00
_cell.angle_gamma   90.00
#
_symmetry.space_group_name_H-M   'P 1'
#
loop_
_entity.id
_entity.type
_entity.pdbx_description
1 polymer ?
#
loop_
_entity_poly.entity_id
_entity_poly.type
_entity_poly.pdbx_seq_one_letter_code
_entity_poly.pdbx_strand_id
1 'polypeptide(L)'
;MALLETVEHAVKGPIWDCRMCGQCVLHSTGMTCPMTCPKTLRNGPCGGVREDGNCEVVPTMRCVWLKAYDRKERLPLLPSWRRHFDDLRPPVDNRLKGTSSWRNLVTGRDRETPDGWPDAAPHVAEV
;
A
#
# COMPACT_ATOMS: atom_id res chain seq x y z
N MET A 1 10.71 -15.36 -16.33
CA MET A 1 9.59 -14.94 -15.47
C MET A 1 9.47 -13.40 -15.38
N ALA A 2 9.67 -12.67 -16.48
CA ALA A 2 9.56 -11.20 -16.50
C ALA A 2 8.17 -10.71 -16.94
N LEU A 3 7.42 -11.54 -17.70
CA LEU A 3 6.15 -11.15 -18.30
C LEU A 3 5.11 -10.66 -17.29
N LEU A 4 4.93 -11.39 -16.18
CA LEU A 4 3.98 -11.00 -15.13
C LEU A 4 4.35 -9.68 -14.45
N GLU A 5 5.64 -9.44 -14.22
CA GLU A 5 6.14 -8.19 -13.64
C GLU A 5 5.94 -7.02 -14.60
N THR A 6 6.22 -7.23 -15.88
CA THR A 6 6.01 -6.24 -16.94
C THR A 6 4.53 -5.90 -17.10
N VAL A 7 3.65 -6.90 -17.15
CA VAL A 7 2.20 -6.68 -17.26
C VAL A 7 1.68 -5.96 -16.02
N GLU A 8 2.09 -6.39 -14.83
CA GLU A 8 1.68 -5.74 -13.59
C GLU A 8 2.15 -4.29 -13.51
N HIS A 9 3.39 -4.01 -13.88
CA HIS A 9 3.92 -2.65 -13.91
C HIS A 9 3.20 -1.80 -14.97
N ALA A 10 2.97 -2.34 -16.17
CA ALA A 10 2.29 -1.66 -17.27
C ALA A 10 0.83 -1.33 -16.96
N VAL A 11 0.14 -2.15 -16.16
CA VAL A 11 -1.25 -1.90 -15.75
C VAL A 11 -1.31 -1.04 -14.49
N LYS A 12 -0.58 -1.40 -13.43
CA LYS A 12 -0.71 -0.74 -12.12
C LYS A 12 0.07 0.58 -12.03
N GLY A 13 1.14 0.74 -12.81
CA GLY A 13 1.94 1.96 -12.87
C GLY A 13 1.12 3.16 -13.32
N PRO A 14 0.52 3.14 -14.53
CA PRO A 14 -0.22 4.28 -15.06
C PRO A 14 -1.47 4.64 -14.25
N ILE A 15 -2.14 3.65 -13.65
CA ILE A 15 -3.43 3.86 -12.98
C ILE A 15 -3.26 4.35 -11.53
N TRP A 16 -2.30 3.80 -10.78
CA TRP A 16 -2.17 4.06 -9.33
C TRP A 16 -0.79 4.54 -8.88
N ASP A 17 0.12 4.85 -9.82
CA ASP A 17 1.53 5.18 -9.55
C ASP A 17 2.21 4.08 -8.71
N CYS A 18 2.00 2.81 -9.12
CA CYS A 18 2.56 1.67 -8.41
C CYS A 18 4.09 1.71 -8.38
N ARG A 19 4.68 1.67 -7.18
CA ARG A 19 6.14 1.67 -6.96
C ARG A 19 6.75 0.27 -6.85
N MET A 20 6.01 -0.77 -7.24
CA MET A 20 6.48 -2.16 -7.29
C MET A 20 7.13 -2.66 -5.99
N CYS A 21 6.50 -2.44 -4.83
CA CYS A 21 7.01 -2.96 -3.55
C CYS A 21 6.86 -4.48 -3.39
N GLY A 22 6.18 -5.16 -4.32
CA GLY A 22 5.94 -6.60 -4.24
C GLY A 22 4.86 -7.05 -3.24
N GLN A 23 4.29 -6.13 -2.45
CA GLN A 23 3.23 -6.42 -1.46
C GLN A 23 2.09 -5.39 -1.57
N CYS A 24 1.17 -5.63 -2.51
CA CYS A 24 0.11 -4.67 -2.84
C CYS A 24 -0.93 -4.56 -1.73
N VAL A 25 -1.29 -3.32 -1.35
CA VAL A 25 -2.30 -3.01 -0.32
C VAL A 25 -3.37 -2.02 -0.80
N LEU A 26 -3.51 -1.84 -2.12
CA LEU A 26 -4.39 -0.83 -2.73
C LEU A 26 -5.84 -0.91 -2.23
N HIS A 27 -6.39 -2.11 -2.10
CA HIS A 27 -7.77 -2.32 -1.67
C HIS A 27 -8.02 -1.79 -0.25
N SER A 28 -7.00 -1.82 0.61
CA SER A 28 -7.11 -1.32 1.97
C SER A 28 -6.84 0.17 2.10
N THR A 29 -6.07 0.76 1.18
CA THR A 29 -5.62 2.16 1.24
C THR A 29 -6.41 3.06 0.30
N GLY A 30 -7.71 2.83 0.15
CA GLY A 30 -8.58 3.66 -0.69
C GLY A 30 -8.09 3.76 -2.13
N MET A 31 -7.60 2.64 -2.70
CA MET A 31 -7.01 2.56 -4.04
C MET A 31 -5.86 3.55 -4.24
N THR A 32 -5.05 3.78 -3.21
CA THR A 32 -3.89 4.68 -3.24
C THR A 32 -2.64 3.94 -2.81
N CYS A 33 -1.61 3.91 -3.66
CA CYS A 33 -0.37 3.20 -3.33
C CYS A 33 0.43 3.97 -2.24
N PRO A 34 0.61 3.44 -1.01
CA PRO A 34 1.31 4.15 0.06
C PRO A 34 2.79 4.37 -0.23
N MET A 35 3.36 3.54 -1.12
CA MET A 35 4.77 3.60 -1.52
C MET A 35 5.08 4.83 -2.40
N THR A 36 4.07 5.57 -2.85
CA THR A 36 4.24 6.87 -3.51
C THR A 36 4.68 7.98 -2.55
N CYS A 37 4.55 7.74 -1.23
CA CYS A 37 5.07 8.64 -0.21
C CYS A 37 6.61 8.70 -0.31
N PRO A 38 7.24 9.89 -0.28
CA PRO A 38 8.70 10.02 -0.28
C PRO A 38 9.39 9.26 0.87
N LYS A 39 8.67 9.03 1.98
CA LYS A 39 9.14 8.27 3.13
C LYS A 39 8.78 6.78 3.09
N THR A 40 8.10 6.31 2.04
CA THR A 40 7.69 4.92 1.85
C THR A 40 6.91 4.31 3.03
N LEU A 41 6.13 5.14 3.74
CA LEU A 41 5.41 4.70 4.94
C LEU A 41 4.18 3.87 4.60
N ARG A 42 4.20 2.61 5.06
CA ARG A 42 3.13 1.63 4.83
C ARG A 42 1.93 1.77 5.78
N ASN A 43 2.11 2.43 6.92
CA ASN A 43 1.07 2.58 7.94
C ASN A 43 0.96 4.07 8.32
N GLY A 44 -0.14 4.71 7.92
CA GLY A 44 -0.52 6.05 8.36
C GLY A 44 0.39 7.22 7.91
N PRO A 45 -0.08 8.46 8.14
CA PRO A 45 0.71 9.66 7.88
C PRO A 45 1.93 9.77 8.81
N CYS A 46 2.99 10.43 8.33
CA CYS A 46 4.26 10.56 9.05
C CYS A 46 4.28 11.58 10.21
N GLY A 47 3.16 12.22 10.52
CA GLY A 47 3.10 13.39 11.39
C GLY A 47 3.52 14.71 10.71
N GLY A 48 4.37 14.64 9.69
CA GLY A 48 4.80 15.79 8.87
C GLY A 48 3.82 16.20 7.79
N VAL A 49 2.52 16.19 8.08
CA VAL A 49 1.51 16.71 7.15
C VAL A 49 1.35 18.20 7.44
N ARG A 50 1.54 19.04 6.41
CA ARG A 50 1.39 20.49 6.51
C ARG A 50 -0.08 20.87 6.77
N GLU A 51 -0.32 22.09 7.22
CA GLU A 51 -1.66 22.60 7.53
C GLU A 51 -2.60 22.60 6.30
N ASP A 52 -2.03 22.78 5.10
CA ASP A 52 -2.74 22.68 3.82
C ASP A 52 -3.01 21.22 3.37
N GLY A 53 -2.57 20.23 4.16
CA GLY A 53 -2.67 18.80 3.87
C GLY A 53 -1.59 18.27 2.92
N ASN A 54 -0.57 19.07 2.58
CA ASN A 54 0.54 18.64 1.75
C ASN A 54 1.66 17.96 2.54
N CYS A 55 2.57 17.29 1.83
CA CYS A 55 3.72 16.61 2.39
C CYS A 55 4.78 17.61 2.88
N GLU A 56 5.41 17.34 4.03
CA GLU A 56 6.55 18.16 4.48
C GLU A 56 7.74 18.11 3.51
N VAL A 57 8.03 16.94 2.93
CA VAL A 57 9.22 16.72 2.08
C VAL A 57 9.02 17.31 0.69
N VAL A 58 7.81 17.18 0.14
CA VAL A 58 7.45 17.68 -1.19
C VAL A 58 6.22 18.58 -1.03
N PRO A 59 6.40 19.90 -0.82
CA PRO A 59 5.30 20.81 -0.47
C PRO A 59 4.18 20.90 -1.51
N THR A 60 4.47 20.59 -2.77
CA THR A 60 3.48 20.58 -3.87
C THR A 60 2.67 19.29 -3.97
N MET A 61 3.02 18.26 -3.18
CA MET A 61 2.37 16.95 -3.19
C MET A 61 1.40 16.83 -2.00
N ARG A 62 0.12 16.53 -2.28
CA ARG A 62 -0.84 16.18 -1.22
C ARG A 62 -0.40 14.91 -0.49
N CYS A 63 -0.50 14.90 0.84
CA CYS A 63 -0.18 13.72 1.65
C CYS A 63 -0.92 12.48 1.13
N VAL A 64 -0.16 11.41 0.87
CA VAL A 64 -0.68 10.15 0.30
C VAL A 64 -1.75 9.54 1.19
N TRP A 65 -1.61 9.64 2.52
CA TRP A 65 -2.58 9.12 3.48
C TRP A 65 -3.83 9.96 3.62
N LEU A 66 -3.74 11.29 3.50
CA LEU A 66 -4.93 12.13 3.40
C LEU A 66 -5.70 11.85 2.09
N LYS A 67 -4.98 11.70 0.98
CA LYS A 67 -5.57 11.28 -0.31
C LYS A 67 -6.25 9.91 -0.20
N ALA A 68 -5.63 8.96 0.49
CA ALA A 68 -6.18 7.63 0.71
C ALA A 68 -7.44 7.67 1.59
N TYR A 69 -7.45 8.49 2.64
CA TYR A 69 -8.61 8.73 3.50
C TYR A 69 -9.76 9.37 2.71
N ASP A 70 -9.50 10.45 1.97
CA ASP A 70 -10.50 11.11 1.13
C ASP A 70 -11.15 10.13 0.13
N ARG A 71 -10.35 9.20 -0.43
CA ARG A 71 -10.82 8.16 -1.36
C ARG A 71 -11.59 7.04 -0.68
N LYS A 72 -11.19 6.61 0.52
CA LYS A 72 -11.95 5.64 1.35
C LYS A 72 -13.39 6.11 1.54
N GLU A 73 -13.56 7.40 1.85
CA GLU A 73 -14.86 8.01 2.12
C GLU A 73 -15.68 8.23 0.84
N ARG A 74 -15.05 8.65 -0.26
CA ARG A 74 -15.77 9.07 -1.48
C ARG A 74 -16.01 7.97 -2.49
N LEU A 75 -15.14 6.96 -2.57
CA LEU A 75 -15.27 5.90 -3.57
C LEU A 75 -16.28 4.84 -3.13
N PRO A 76 -17.01 4.21 -4.08
CA PRO A 76 -17.93 3.11 -3.80
C PRO A 76 -17.17 1.80 -3.52
N LEU A 77 -16.36 1.77 -2.47
CA LEU A 77 -15.62 0.58 -2.03
C LEU A 77 -16.52 -0.35 -1.22
N LEU A 78 -16.13 -1.62 -1.14
CA LEU A 78 -16.78 -2.59 -0.26
C LEU A 78 -16.67 -2.13 1.21
N PRO A 79 -17.70 -2.36 2.06
CA PRO A 79 -17.63 -2.02 3.48
C PRO A 79 -16.44 -2.66 4.21
N SER A 80 -16.05 -3.89 3.85
CA SER A 80 -14.85 -4.56 4.36
C SER A 80 -13.58 -3.78 4.03
N TRP A 81 -13.44 -3.32 2.78
CA TRP A 81 -12.28 -2.58 2.32
C TRP A 81 -12.09 -1.23 3.01
N ARG A 82 -13.20 -0.55 3.34
CA ARG A 82 -13.13 0.68 4.15
C ARG A 82 -12.59 0.41 5.55
N ARG A 83 -12.97 -0.71 6.17
CA ARG A 83 -12.47 -1.11 7.50
C ARG A 83 -10.99 -1.44 7.48
N HIS A 84 -10.50 -2.05 6.40
CA HIS A 84 -9.08 -2.40 6.27
C HIS A 84 -8.14 -1.19 6.29
N PHE A 85 -8.63 0.02 6.06
CA PHE A 85 -7.80 1.23 6.14
C PHE A 85 -7.12 1.40 7.49
N ASP A 86 -7.81 0.99 8.56
CA ASP A 86 -7.35 1.16 9.94
C ASP A 86 -6.49 -0.03 10.44
N ASP A 87 -6.28 -1.05 9.59
CA ASP A 87 -5.46 -2.21 9.93
C ASP A 87 -3.96 -1.85 10.00
N LEU A 88 -3.31 -2.23 11.10
CA LEU A 88 -1.86 -2.20 11.22
C LEU A 88 -1.25 -3.37 10.45
N ARG A 89 -0.36 -3.06 9.50
CA ARG A 89 0.30 -4.06 8.66
C ARG A 89 1.76 -4.25 9.07
N PRO A 90 2.32 -5.45 8.82
CA PRO A 90 3.75 -5.65 8.95
C PRO A 90 4.55 -4.68 8.08
N PRO A 91 5.81 -4.39 8.46
CA PRO A 91 6.71 -3.60 7.63
C PRO A 91 6.83 -4.22 6.23
N VAL A 92 7.10 -3.38 5.23
CA VAL A 92 7.34 -3.85 3.87
C VAL A 92 8.64 -4.65 3.81
N ASP A 93 8.58 -5.83 3.17
CA ASP A 93 9.77 -6.60 2.86
C ASP A 93 10.43 -6.01 1.61
N ASN A 94 11.51 -5.26 1.82
CA ASN A 94 12.26 -4.64 0.74
C ASN A 94 12.94 -5.66 -0.20
N ARG A 95 13.09 -6.93 0.20
CA ARG A 95 13.60 -8.01 -0.66
C ARG A 95 12.65 -8.31 -1.83
N LEU A 96 11.37 -7.95 -1.70
CA LEU A 96 10.34 -8.14 -2.73
C LEU A 96 10.23 -6.95 -3.70
N LYS A 97 11.02 -5.88 -3.52
CA LYS A 97 10.96 -4.73 -4.42
C LYS A 97 11.30 -5.14 -5.86
N GLY A 98 10.49 -4.67 -6.81
CA GLY A 98 10.60 -5.01 -8.23
C GLY A 98 9.92 -6.31 -8.64
N THR A 99 9.46 -7.12 -7.67
CA THR A 99 8.74 -8.38 -7.95
C THR A 99 7.23 -8.15 -8.13
N SER A 100 6.56 -9.10 -8.79
CA SER A 100 5.10 -9.07 -8.98
C SER A 100 4.37 -9.32 -7.66
N SER A 101 3.42 -8.43 -7.31
CA SER A 101 2.62 -8.60 -6.10
C SER A 101 1.68 -9.78 -6.18
N TRP A 102 1.19 -10.13 -7.38
CA TRP A 102 0.31 -11.30 -7.55
C TRP A 102 1.08 -12.60 -7.35
N ARG A 103 2.30 -12.69 -7.88
CA ARG A 103 3.16 -13.86 -7.64
C ARG A 103 3.43 -14.03 -6.13
N ASN A 104 3.76 -12.94 -5.44
CA ASN A 104 4.05 -13.02 -4.00
C ASN A 104 2.81 -13.40 -3.20
N LEU A 105 1.63 -12.88 -3.56
CA LEU A 105 0.35 -13.26 -2.97
C LEU A 105 0.06 -14.76 -3.11
N VAL A 106 0.22 -15.31 -4.31
CA VAL A 106 -0.05 -16.74 -4.57
C VAL A 106 0.97 -17.65 -3.88
N THR A 107 2.23 -17.23 -3.82
CA THR A 107 3.31 -17.99 -3.16
C THR A 107 3.36 -17.79 -1.64
N GLY A 108 2.57 -16.86 -1.09
CA GLY A 108 2.57 -16.51 0.33
C GLY A 108 3.77 -15.69 0.80
N ARG A 109 4.70 -15.33 -0.09
CA ARG A 109 5.90 -14.54 0.25
C ARG A 109 5.56 -13.15 0.77
N ASP A 110 4.39 -12.61 0.41
CA ASP A 110 3.93 -11.32 0.92
C ASP A 110 3.42 -11.36 2.37
N ARG A 111 3.27 -12.57 2.94
CA ARG A 111 2.83 -12.82 4.33
C ARG A 111 3.98 -13.14 5.28
N GLU A 112 5.21 -13.29 4.78
CA GLU A 112 6.40 -13.44 5.62
C GLU A 112 6.61 -12.16 6.44
N THR A 113 6.62 -12.27 7.77
CA THR A 113 6.87 -11.17 8.69
C THR A 113 8.20 -11.34 9.42
N PRO A 114 8.88 -10.24 9.82
CA PRO A 114 10.10 -10.34 10.62
C PRO A 114 9.84 -10.94 12.01
N ASP A 115 10.89 -11.53 12.61
CA ASP A 115 10.84 -12.04 13.98
C ASP A 115 10.35 -10.97 14.96
N GLY A 116 9.43 -11.35 15.85
CA GLY A 116 8.83 -10.45 16.84
C GLY A 116 7.63 -9.66 16.34
N TRP A 117 7.24 -9.78 15.06
CA TRP A 117 5.91 -9.38 14.63
C TRP A 117 4.90 -10.43 15.10
N PRO A 118 3.79 -10.05 15.77
CA PRO A 118 2.81 -11.04 16.20
C PRO A 118 2.25 -11.78 14.98
N ASP A 119 2.43 -13.10 14.97
CA ASP A 119 1.85 -13.96 13.95
C ASP A 119 0.34 -13.74 13.94
N ALA A 120 -0.19 -13.35 12.78
CA ALA A 120 -1.58 -13.01 12.51
C ALA A 120 -2.10 -11.67 13.07
N ALA A 121 -2.01 -10.62 12.24
CA ALA A 121 -3.15 -9.70 12.16
C ALA A 121 -4.32 -10.51 11.54
N PRO A 122 -5.49 -10.64 12.18
CA PRO A 122 -6.54 -11.59 11.79
C PRO A 122 -7.19 -11.31 10.42
N HIS A 123 -6.83 -10.22 9.74
CA HIS A 123 -7.64 -9.65 8.64
C HIS A 123 -6.99 -9.77 7.26
N VAL A 124 -5.77 -10.32 7.16
CA VAL A 124 -5.08 -10.50 5.86
C VAL A 124 -5.39 -11.85 5.19
N ALA A 125 -6.16 -12.72 5.87
CA ALA A 125 -6.48 -14.07 5.43
C ALA A 125 -7.83 -14.21 4.69
N GLU A 126 -8.66 -13.16 4.66
CA GLU A 126 -9.95 -13.20 3.95
C GLU A 126 -9.79 -12.68 2.52
N VAL A 127 -9.34 -13.56 1.63
CA VAL A 127 -9.66 -13.51 0.19
C VAL A 127 -10.83 -14.43 -0.11
#